data_AF-A0A924UXC5-F1
#
_entry.id   AF-A0A924UXC5-F1
#
_cell.length_a   1.000
_cell.length_b   1.000
_cell.length_c   1.000
_cell.angle_alpha   90.00
_cell.angle_beta   90.00
_cell.angle_gamma   90.00
#
_symmetry.space_group_name_H-M   'P 1'
#
loop_
_entity.id
_entity.type
_entity.pdbx_description
1 polymer ?
#
loop_
_entity_poly.entity_id
_entity_poly.type
_entity_poly.pdbx_seq_one_letter_code
_entity_poly.pdbx_strand_id
1 'polypeptide(L)'
;MLFQFGFYSSLLLISFSQGIIYSVLLFVKAVKSKNKSNYWLSLFIFLCSLFIAPWMLGFAGWYDNQPYRDILFYTPFQHLFFLGPIIFFYTQSLLNPSFKFSIKEAVHLLPGLFYLLYIIIIWVYDKFIFGDYYFYQNGMDKDFDFWYQKSGLVSMIIYFIFSIRYYNVYKKIIFQVVSYADSILFKWIKTYLIAFLIMLLLPVVFDVIGGFSPKYKLTKEVGGFTFSFQ
;
A
#
# COMPACT_ATOMS: atom_id res chain seq x y z
N MET A 1 -14.41 -3.44 -22.32
CA MET A 1 -13.73 -2.88 -21.15
C MET A 1 -13.09 -1.58 -21.59
N LEU A 2 -13.46 -0.46 -20.98
CA LEU A 2 -12.84 0.83 -21.27
C LEU A 2 -11.40 0.82 -20.72
N PHE A 3 -10.40 1.06 -21.56
CA PHE A 3 -9.04 1.34 -21.11
C PHE A 3 -8.34 2.19 -22.18
N GLN A 4 -8.14 3.47 -21.88
CA GLN A 4 -7.42 4.36 -22.79
C GLN A 4 -5.91 4.17 -22.62
N PHE A 5 -5.23 3.80 -23.70
CA PHE A 5 -3.79 3.60 -23.70
C PHE A 5 -3.05 4.93 -23.95
N GLY A 6 -2.73 5.62 -22.86
CA GLY A 6 -1.77 6.73 -22.82
C GLY A 6 -0.42 6.29 -22.24
N PHE A 7 0.60 7.16 -22.33
CA PHE A 7 1.94 6.90 -21.78
C PHE A 7 1.90 6.48 -20.30
N TYR A 8 1.22 7.27 -19.45
CA TYR A 8 1.11 6.99 -18.02
C TYR A 8 0.34 5.70 -17.73
N SER A 9 -0.84 5.52 -18.31
CA SER A 9 -1.65 4.30 -18.13
C SER A 9 -0.90 3.04 -18.57
N SER A 10 -0.14 3.10 -19.66
CA SER A 10 0.61 1.95 -20.20
C SER A 10 1.81 1.60 -19.32
N LEU A 11 2.55 2.61 -18.87
CA LEU A 11 3.66 2.43 -17.93
C LEU A 11 3.18 1.80 -16.62
N LEU A 12 2.10 2.33 -16.05
CA LEU A 12 1.52 1.80 -14.82
C LEU A 12 0.92 0.41 -15.01
N LEU A 13 0.34 0.12 -16.18
CA LEU A 13 -0.18 -1.21 -16.52
C LEU A 13 0.92 -2.27 -16.53
N ILE A 14 2.11 -1.95 -17.05
CA ILE A 14 3.27 -2.86 -17.00
C ILE A 14 3.67 -3.13 -15.55
N SER A 15 3.82 -2.09 -14.73
CA SER A 15 4.18 -2.26 -13.31
C SER A 15 3.11 -3.02 -12.52
N PHE A 16 1.84 -2.70 -12.74
CA PHE A 16 0.69 -3.37 -12.12
C PHE A 16 0.66 -4.85 -12.48
N SER A 17 0.68 -5.18 -13.77
CA SER A 17 0.60 -6.56 -14.26
C SER A 17 1.77 -7.41 -13.75
N GLN A 18 3.00 -6.88 -13.79
CA GLN A 18 4.17 -7.57 -13.23
C GLN A 18 4.00 -7.82 -11.73
N GLY A 19 3.53 -6.84 -10.97
CA GLY A 19 3.26 -7.02 -9.55
C GLY A 19 2.21 -8.11 -9.27
N ILE A 20 1.11 -8.13 -10.02
CA ILE A 20 0.09 -9.18 -9.91
C ILE A 20 0.68 -10.55 -10.25
N ILE A 21 1.43 -10.67 -11.35
CA ILE A 21 2.08 -11.93 -11.75
C ILE A 21 3.01 -12.43 -10.65
N TYR A 22 3.91 -11.59 -10.13
CA TYR A 22 4.82 -11.98 -9.06
C TYR A 22 4.10 -12.34 -7.77
N SER A 23 3.04 -11.61 -7.41
CA SER A 23 2.21 -11.94 -6.26
C SER A 23 1.60 -13.35 -6.39
N VAL A 24 1.02 -13.67 -7.55
CA VAL A 24 0.43 -15.00 -7.81
C VAL A 24 1.50 -16.10 -7.80
N LEU A 25 2.64 -15.89 -8.47
CA LEU A 25 3.73 -16.87 -8.49
C LEU A 25 4.27 -17.14 -7.08
N LEU A 26 4.44 -16.09 -6.27
CA LEU A 26 4.86 -16.22 -4.88
C LEU A 26 3.81 -16.92 -4.02
N PHE A 27 2.53 -16.64 -4.24
CA PHE A 27 1.44 -17.34 -3.56
C PHE A 27 1.45 -18.84 -3.86
N VAL A 28 1.52 -19.21 -5.15
CA VAL A 28 1.60 -20.61 -5.58
C VAL A 28 2.84 -21.28 -4.99
N LYS A 29 3.99 -20.58 -4.97
CA LYS A 29 5.20 -21.07 -4.30
C LYS A 29 4.98 -21.23 -2.79
N ALA A 30 4.28 -20.32 -2.14
CA ALA A 30 3.98 -20.38 -0.71
C ALA A 30 3.13 -21.61 -0.36
N VAL A 31 2.11 -21.91 -1.16
CA VAL A 31 1.27 -23.11 -1.02
C VAL A 31 2.08 -24.38 -1.19
N LYS A 32 2.86 -24.50 -2.27
CA LYS A 32 3.66 -25.70 -2.56
C LYS A 32 4.77 -25.95 -1.52
N SER A 33 5.45 -24.90 -1.08
CA SER A 33 6.58 -25.01 -0.13
C SER A 33 6.16 -24.96 1.35
N LYS A 34 4.88 -24.68 1.65
CA LYS A 34 4.37 -24.37 3.00
C LYS A 34 5.17 -23.27 3.72
N ASN A 35 5.86 -22.41 2.97
CA ASN A 35 6.66 -21.33 3.52
C ASN A 35 5.77 -20.12 3.80
N LYS A 36 5.57 -19.82 5.10
CA LYS A 36 4.73 -18.71 5.58
C LYS A 36 5.20 -17.35 5.08
N SER A 37 6.51 -17.15 4.96
CA SER A 37 7.08 -15.88 4.51
C SER A 37 6.67 -15.52 3.09
N ASN A 38 6.56 -16.53 2.20
CA ASN A 38 6.12 -16.30 0.82
C ASN A 38 4.65 -15.84 0.73
N TYR A 39 3.78 -16.23 1.67
CA TYR A 39 2.39 -15.74 1.72
C TYR A 39 2.36 -14.24 2.03
N TRP A 40 3.09 -13.80 3.05
CA TRP A 40 3.14 -12.40 3.44
C TRP A 40 3.77 -11.52 2.36
N LEU A 41 4.82 -12.00 1.69
CA LEU A 41 5.43 -11.27 0.58
C LEU A 41 4.49 -11.16 -0.62
N SER A 42 3.81 -12.26 -0.96
CA SER A 42 2.80 -12.27 -2.02
C SER A 42 1.70 -11.26 -1.75
N LEU A 43 1.17 -11.25 -0.51
CA LEU A 43 0.15 -10.30 -0.09
C LEU A 43 0.67 -8.86 -0.11
N PHE A 44 1.90 -8.60 0.36
CA PHE A 44 2.50 -7.27 0.30
C PHE A 44 2.58 -6.74 -1.14
N ILE A 45 3.09 -7.55 -2.07
CA ILE A 45 3.21 -7.17 -3.48
C ILE A 45 1.83 -6.94 -4.09
N PHE A 46 0.85 -7.78 -3.77
CA PHE A 46 -0.53 -7.59 -4.21
C PHE A 46 -1.08 -6.23 -3.77
N LEU A 47 -0.89 -5.86 -2.50
CA LEU A 47 -1.32 -4.56 -1.99
C LEU A 47 -0.58 -3.40 -2.65
N CYS A 48 0.71 -3.54 -2.96
CA CYS A 48 1.44 -2.55 -3.76
C CYS A 48 0.87 -2.41 -5.18
N SER A 49 0.46 -3.52 -5.81
CA SER A 49 -0.22 -3.47 -7.10
C SER A 49 -1.57 -2.78 -7.00
N LEU A 50 -2.39 -3.10 -5.99
CA LEU A 50 -3.66 -2.41 -5.78
C LEU A 50 -3.46 -0.92 -5.50
N PHE A 51 -2.45 -0.55 -4.72
CA PHE A 51 -2.11 0.85 -4.47
C PHE A 51 -1.91 1.61 -5.79
N ILE A 52 -1.29 1.01 -6.80
CA ILE A 52 -1.06 1.61 -8.13
C ILE A 52 -2.35 1.72 -8.97
N ALA A 53 -3.33 0.85 -8.73
CA ALA A 53 -4.48 0.66 -9.61
C ALA A 53 -5.35 1.92 -9.84
N PRO A 54 -5.69 2.74 -8.84
CA PRO A 54 -6.50 3.95 -9.04
C PRO A 54 -5.88 4.93 -10.02
N TRP A 55 -4.54 5.10 -9.99
CA TRP A 55 -3.86 5.96 -10.94
C TRP A 55 -3.81 5.34 -12.34
N MET A 56 -3.53 4.04 -12.44
CA MET A 56 -3.53 3.33 -13.72
C MET A 56 -4.90 3.44 -14.41
N LEU A 57 -5.97 3.15 -13.67
CA LEU A 57 -7.34 3.17 -14.17
C LEU A 57 -7.83 4.61 -14.40
N GLY A 58 -7.43 5.55 -13.54
CA GLY A 58 -7.71 6.97 -13.70
C GLY A 58 -7.13 7.54 -15.00
N PHE A 59 -5.84 7.29 -15.28
CA PHE A 59 -5.23 7.65 -16.56
C PHE A 59 -5.82 6.91 -17.76
N ALA A 60 -6.51 5.78 -17.53
CA ALA A 60 -7.21 5.04 -18.55
C ALA A 60 -8.67 5.50 -18.76
N GLY A 61 -9.10 6.58 -18.09
CA GLY A 61 -10.41 7.22 -18.24
C GLY A 61 -11.52 6.65 -17.36
N TRP A 62 -11.22 5.85 -16.32
CA TRP A 62 -12.25 5.23 -15.49
C TRP A 62 -13.00 6.22 -14.59
N TYR A 63 -12.35 7.27 -14.10
CA TYR A 63 -13.01 8.28 -13.26
C TYR A 63 -14.07 9.09 -14.02
N ASP A 64 -13.97 9.18 -15.35
CA ASP A 64 -14.89 9.98 -16.19
C ASP A 64 -16.08 9.20 -16.72
N ASN A 65 -16.07 7.87 -16.57
CA ASN A 65 -17.00 7.00 -17.28
C ASN A 65 -17.72 6.07 -16.33
N GLN A 66 -19.05 6.06 -16.42
CA GLN A 66 -19.87 5.07 -15.72
C GLN A 66 -19.95 3.76 -16.51
N PRO A 67 -20.02 2.57 -15.85
CA PRO A 67 -20.06 2.33 -14.40
C PRO A 67 -18.67 2.24 -13.72
N TYR A 68 -17.59 2.53 -14.45
CA TYR A 68 -16.21 2.31 -13.98
C TYR A 68 -15.85 3.21 -12.79
N ARG A 69 -16.35 4.44 -12.78
CA ARG A 69 -16.20 5.39 -11.69
C ARG A 69 -16.72 4.82 -10.36
N ASP A 70 -17.86 4.15 -10.39
CA ASP A 70 -18.46 3.55 -9.19
C ASP A 70 -17.59 2.44 -8.61
N ILE A 71 -16.96 1.65 -9.47
CA ILE A 71 -16.02 0.61 -9.04
C ILE A 71 -14.86 1.24 -8.30
N LEU A 72 -14.30 2.34 -8.81
CA LEU A 72 -13.20 3.05 -8.15
C LEU A 72 -13.63 3.68 -6.83
N PHE A 73 -14.79 4.33 -6.79
CA PHE A 73 -15.26 5.02 -5.59
C PHE A 73 -15.57 4.07 -4.44
N TYR A 74 -16.20 2.92 -4.72
CA TYR A 74 -16.68 2.02 -3.68
C TYR A 74 -15.80 0.80 -3.44
N THR A 75 -14.71 0.64 -4.20
CA THR A 75 -13.69 -0.39 -3.94
C THR A 75 -12.42 0.28 -3.43
N PRO A 76 -12.05 0.11 -2.15
CA PRO A 76 -10.82 0.67 -1.64
C PRO A 76 -9.64 -0.10 -2.25
N PHE A 77 -8.83 0.59 -3.05
CA PHE A 77 -7.62 0.04 -3.66
C PHE A 77 -6.38 0.40 -2.83
N GLN A 78 -6.40 1.52 -2.12
CA GLN A 78 -5.27 2.01 -1.33
C GLN A 78 -5.30 1.47 0.09
N HIS A 79 -4.93 0.22 0.29
CA HIS A 79 -4.92 -0.45 1.58
C HIS A 79 -3.78 -0.01 2.55
N LEU A 80 -3.66 1.29 2.84
CA LEU A 80 -2.53 1.91 3.54
C LEU A 80 -2.27 1.31 4.93
N PHE A 81 -3.33 1.08 5.70
CA PHE A 81 -3.22 0.53 7.04
C PHE A 81 -2.81 -0.95 7.07
N PHE A 82 -2.90 -1.66 5.95
CA PHE A 82 -2.46 -3.05 5.85
C PHE A 82 -1.00 -3.17 5.42
N LEU A 83 -0.52 -2.27 4.55
CA LEU A 83 0.85 -2.32 4.01
C LEU A 83 1.93 -2.40 5.10
N GLY A 84 1.83 -1.55 6.13
CA GLY A 84 2.77 -1.53 7.26
C GLY A 84 2.80 -2.84 8.05
N PRO A 85 1.70 -3.28 8.68
CA PRO A 85 1.65 -4.55 9.42
C PRO A 85 2.10 -5.75 8.58
N ILE A 86 1.73 -5.82 7.29
CA ILE A 86 2.05 -6.96 6.44
C ILE A 86 3.55 -7.06 6.16
N ILE A 87 4.25 -5.94 5.91
CA ILE A 87 5.72 -6.00 5.76
C ILE A 87 6.41 -6.39 7.07
N PHE A 88 5.83 -6.03 8.21
CA PHE A 88 6.33 -6.43 9.51
C PHE A 88 6.16 -7.93 9.75
N PHE A 89 4.99 -8.50 9.45
CA PHE A 89 4.77 -9.95 9.53
C PHE A 89 5.60 -10.73 8.53
N TYR A 90 5.81 -10.17 7.34
CA TYR A 90 6.77 -10.72 6.38
C TYR A 90 8.16 -10.82 6.99
N THR A 91 8.66 -9.73 7.58
CA THR A 91 9.99 -9.70 8.20
C THR A 91 10.11 -10.68 9.37
N GLN A 92 9.09 -10.77 10.23
CA GLN A 92 9.05 -11.74 11.33
C GLN A 92 9.05 -13.18 10.83
N SER A 93 8.18 -13.50 9.86
CA SER A 93 8.09 -14.86 9.30
C SER A 93 9.31 -15.28 8.48
N LEU A 94 10.04 -14.32 7.88
CA LEU A 94 11.27 -14.58 7.17
C LEU A 94 12.42 -14.92 8.12
N LEU A 95 12.59 -14.12 9.18
CA LEU A 95 13.75 -14.19 10.07
C LEU A 95 13.55 -15.14 11.26
N ASN A 96 12.30 -15.48 11.58
CA ASN A 96 11.95 -16.41 12.65
C ASN A 96 11.07 -17.55 12.10
N PRO A 97 11.66 -18.73 11.80
CA PRO A 97 10.90 -19.89 11.33
C PRO A 97 9.78 -20.37 12.28
N SER A 98 9.93 -20.10 13.58
CA SER A 98 8.95 -20.46 14.61
C SER A 98 7.79 -19.47 14.71
N PHE A 99 7.77 -18.40 13.91
CA PHE A 99 6.70 -17.42 13.90
C PHE A 99 5.34 -18.07 13.61
N LYS A 100 4.37 -17.76 14.46
CA LYS A 100 2.96 -18.14 14.32
C LYS A 100 2.12 -16.88 14.42
N PHE A 101 1.28 -16.66 13.42
CA PHE A 101 0.31 -15.58 13.44
C PHE A 101 -0.73 -15.88 14.52
N SER A 102 -0.82 -15.02 15.53
CA SER A 102 -1.76 -15.13 16.64
C SER A 102 -2.72 -13.93 16.64
N ILE A 103 -3.63 -13.91 17.61
CA ILE A 103 -4.58 -12.81 17.81
C ILE A 103 -3.83 -11.49 18.07
N LYS A 104 -2.67 -11.54 18.72
CA LYS A 104 -1.86 -10.34 18.99
C LYS A 104 -1.42 -9.68 17.68
N GLU A 105 -0.97 -10.48 16.71
CA GLU A 105 -0.64 -10.00 15.37
C GLU A 105 -1.89 -9.53 14.62
N ALA A 106 -3.01 -10.27 14.74
CA ALA A 106 -4.27 -9.90 14.08
C ALA A 106 -4.79 -8.50 14.47
N VAL A 107 -4.56 -8.05 15.72
CA VAL A 107 -4.96 -6.72 16.18
C VAL A 107 -4.34 -5.59 15.36
N HIS A 108 -3.14 -5.76 14.82
CA HIS A 108 -2.49 -4.75 13.99
C HIS A 108 -3.20 -4.53 12.63
N LEU A 109 -4.07 -5.46 12.22
CA LEU A 109 -4.89 -5.35 11.00
C LEU A 109 -6.22 -4.62 11.25
N LEU A 110 -6.60 -4.37 12.51
CA LEU A 110 -7.87 -3.72 12.84
C LEU A 110 -8.06 -2.34 12.20
N PRO A 111 -7.05 -1.44 12.15
CA PRO A 111 -7.23 -0.14 11.49
C PRO A 111 -7.62 -0.26 10.02
N GLY A 112 -7.05 -1.24 9.31
CA GLY A 112 -7.42 -1.53 7.93
C GLY A 112 -8.82 -2.10 7.82
N LEU A 113 -9.20 -3.02 8.71
CA LEU A 113 -10.56 -3.58 8.74
C LEU A 113 -11.62 -2.51 9.03
N PHE A 114 -11.35 -1.58 9.94
CA PHE A 114 -12.26 -0.45 10.20
C PHE A 114 -12.42 0.46 8.99
N TYR A 115 -11.35 0.67 8.22
CA TYR A 115 -11.45 1.41 6.96
C TYR A 115 -12.31 0.69 5.92
N LEU A 116 -12.14 -0.62 5.75
CA LEU A 116 -13.00 -1.41 4.85
C LEU A 116 -14.47 -1.33 5.27
N LEU A 117 -14.74 -1.45 6.57
CA LEU A 117 -16.09 -1.31 7.12
C LEU A 117 -16.66 0.09 6.84
N TYR A 118 -15.86 1.14 7.02
CA TYR A 118 -16.24 2.52 6.72
C TYR A 118 -16.68 2.69 5.25
N ILE A 119 -15.92 2.15 4.29
CA ILE A 119 -16.28 2.21 2.87
C ILE A 119 -17.54 1.39 2.56
N ILE A 120 -17.70 0.21 3.17
CA ILE A 120 -18.92 -0.59 3.01
C ILE A 120 -20.15 0.17 3.52
N ILE A 121 -20.06 0.82 4.68
CA ILE A 121 -21.15 1.63 5.24
C ILE A 121 -21.54 2.76 4.28
N ILE A 122 -20.55 3.47 3.74
CA ILE A 122 -20.77 4.53 2.75
C ILE A 122 -21.47 3.98 1.51
N TRP A 123 -20.98 2.87 0.95
CA TRP A 123 -21.58 2.25 -0.23
C TRP A 123 -23.03 1.85 0.01
N VAL A 124 -23.33 1.23 1.16
CA VAL A 124 -24.70 0.84 1.52
C VAL A 124 -25.60 2.07 1.64
N TYR A 125 -25.12 3.14 2.28
CA TYR A 125 -25.89 4.37 2.45
C TYR A 125 -26.19 5.04 1.10
N ASP A 126 -25.18 5.26 0.27
CA ASP A 126 -25.34 5.92 -1.02
C ASP A 126 -26.25 5.12 -1.96
N LYS A 127 -26.06 3.80 -2.06
CA LYS A 127 -26.81 2.97 -3.03
C LYS A 127 -28.22 2.59 -2.57
N PHE A 128 -28.44 2.34 -1.28
CA PHE A 128 -29.72 1.81 -0.79
C PHE A 128 -30.57 2.80 0.00
N ILE A 129 -29.97 3.82 0.62
CA ILE A 129 -30.70 4.78 1.46
C ILE A 129 -30.91 6.10 0.71
N PHE A 130 -29.85 6.69 0.18
CA PHE A 130 -29.92 7.98 -0.51
C PHE A 130 -30.29 7.83 -1.99
N GLY A 131 -29.78 6.80 -2.67
CA GLY A 131 -30.01 6.54 -4.10
C GLY A 131 -29.11 7.35 -5.05
N ASP A 132 -28.09 8.04 -4.52
CA ASP A 132 -27.13 8.85 -5.27
C ASP A 132 -25.81 9.03 -4.45
N TYR A 133 -24.82 9.75 -4.98
CA TYR A 133 -23.48 9.92 -4.39
C TYR A 133 -23.42 10.89 -3.20
N TYR A 134 -24.15 10.67 -2.10
CA TYR A 134 -24.13 11.60 -0.95
C TYR A 134 -22.71 11.82 -0.41
N PHE A 135 -21.92 10.76 -0.22
CA PHE A 135 -20.55 10.90 0.30
C PHE A 135 -19.51 11.31 -0.75
N TYR A 136 -19.82 11.20 -2.04
CA TYR A 136 -18.93 11.51 -3.16
C TYR A 136 -19.41 12.71 -4.00
N GLN A 137 -20.28 13.58 -3.46
CA GLN A 137 -20.76 14.79 -4.17
C GLN A 137 -19.63 15.72 -4.62
N ASN A 138 -18.52 15.72 -3.88
CA ASN A 138 -17.31 16.47 -4.23
C ASN A 138 -16.51 15.84 -5.38
N GLY A 139 -16.94 14.69 -5.90
CA GLY A 139 -16.30 13.97 -6.98
C GLY A 139 -14.96 13.32 -6.63
N MET A 140 -14.58 13.31 -5.35
CA MET A 140 -13.28 12.83 -4.87
C MET A 140 -13.39 11.44 -4.27
N ASP A 141 -12.46 10.57 -4.66
CA ASP A 141 -12.31 9.23 -4.10
C ASP A 141 -11.79 9.29 -2.65
N LYS A 142 -12.43 8.53 -1.75
CA LYS A 142 -12.13 8.49 -0.32
C LYS A 142 -10.78 7.88 -0.01
N ASP A 143 -10.25 7.07 -0.92
CA ASP A 143 -8.88 6.58 -0.81
C ASP A 143 -7.88 7.75 -0.79
N PHE A 144 -8.18 8.90 -1.40
CA PHE A 144 -7.28 10.07 -1.42
C PHE A 144 -7.57 11.11 -0.33
N ASP A 145 -8.47 10.83 0.60
CA ASP A 145 -8.76 11.75 1.70
C ASP A 145 -7.50 12.03 2.53
N PHE A 146 -7.28 13.30 2.86
CA PHE A 146 -6.08 13.76 3.57
C PHE A 146 -5.80 12.98 4.85
N TRP A 147 -6.84 12.77 5.68
CA TRP A 147 -6.69 12.06 6.95
C TRP A 147 -6.22 10.62 6.74
N TYR A 148 -6.76 9.93 5.72
CA TYR A 148 -6.45 8.55 5.41
C TYR A 148 -5.02 8.42 4.88
N GLN A 149 -4.66 9.29 3.93
CA GLN A 149 -3.31 9.35 3.38
C GLN A 149 -2.24 9.62 4.45
N LYS A 150 -2.46 10.61 5.33
CA LYS A 150 -1.47 10.95 6.37
C LYS A 150 -1.37 9.90 7.47
N SER A 151 -2.50 9.43 7.99
CA SER A 151 -2.49 8.40 9.03
C SER A 151 -1.97 7.06 8.51
N GLY A 152 -2.33 6.69 7.28
CA GLY A 152 -1.80 5.52 6.58
C GLY A 152 -0.29 5.60 6.37
N LEU A 153 0.23 6.75 5.93
CA LEU A 153 1.66 7.00 5.80
C LEU A 153 2.41 6.85 7.13
N VAL A 154 1.88 7.46 8.19
CA VAL A 154 2.45 7.34 9.55
C VAL A 154 2.49 5.88 9.99
N SER A 155 1.41 5.13 9.78
CA SER A 155 1.36 3.69 10.08
C SER A 155 2.45 2.94 9.33
N MET A 156 2.55 3.12 8.00
CA MET A 156 3.58 2.47 7.18
C MET A 156 5.00 2.77 7.70
N ILE A 157 5.33 4.04 7.97
CA ILE A 157 6.65 4.43 8.49
C ILE A 157 6.96 3.71 9.81
N ILE A 158 6.00 3.69 10.76
CA ILE A 158 6.18 3.03 12.06
C ILE A 158 6.51 1.54 11.88
N TYR A 159 5.75 0.82 11.04
CA TYR A 159 6.00 -0.61 10.84
C TYR A 159 7.26 -0.91 10.04
N PHE A 160 7.67 -0.04 9.11
CA PHE A 160 8.98 -0.17 8.45
C PHE A 160 10.12 0.00 9.46
N ILE A 161 10.01 0.96 10.38
CA ILE A 161 10.97 1.13 11.48
C ILE A 161 10.98 -0.11 12.38
N PHE A 162 9.82 -0.67 12.74
CA PHE A 162 9.75 -1.91 13.52
C PHE A 162 10.38 -3.10 12.80
N SER A 163 10.18 -3.20 11.49
CA SER A 163 10.80 -4.24 10.65
C SER A 163 12.33 -4.13 10.64
N ILE A 164 12.87 -2.92 10.49
CA ILE A 164 14.32 -2.66 10.55
C ILE A 164 14.87 -2.96 11.94
N ARG A 165 14.17 -2.55 13.00
CA ARG A 165 14.54 -2.87 14.39
C ARG A 165 14.59 -4.38 14.61
N TYR A 166 13.58 -5.10 14.15
CA TYR A 166 13.52 -6.56 14.25
C TYR A 166 14.69 -7.23 13.52
N TYR A 167 15.01 -6.78 12.29
CA TYR A 167 16.20 -7.26 11.56
C TYR A 167 17.49 -7.02 12.33
N ASN A 168 17.67 -5.84 12.94
CA ASN A 168 18.88 -5.53 13.69
C ASN A 168 19.04 -6.40 14.94
N VAL A 169 17.94 -6.77 15.61
CA VAL A 169 17.96 -7.73 16.72
C VAL A 169 18.32 -9.13 16.22
N TYR A 170 17.67 -9.61 15.14
CA TYR A 170 17.99 -10.88 14.49
C TYR A 170 19.49 -10.97 14.14
N LYS A 171 20.04 -9.90 13.52
CA LYS A 171 21.46 -9.83 13.16
C LYS A 171 22.33 -10.05 14.40
N LYS A 172 22.09 -9.33 15.49
CA LYS A 172 22.88 -9.47 16.73
C LYS A 172 22.85 -10.89 17.29
N ILE A 173 21.68 -11.52 17.31
CA ILE A 173 21.51 -12.89 17.84
C ILE A 173 22.28 -13.91 16.97
N ILE A 174 22.17 -13.84 15.65
CA ILE A 174 22.83 -14.79 14.75
C ILE A 174 24.36 -14.71 14.86
N PHE A 175 24.93 -13.51 14.98
CA PHE A 175 26.37 -13.33 15.20
C PHE A 175 26.88 -13.94 16.51
N GLN A 176 26.02 -14.04 17.52
CA GLN A 176 26.40 -14.62 18.82
C GLN A 176 26.26 -16.14 18.84
N VAL A 177 25.34 -16.70 18.08
CA VAL A 177 24.98 -18.13 18.14
C VAL A 177 25.72 -18.96 17.08
N VAL A 178 26.10 -18.37 15.95
CA VAL A 178 26.62 -19.12 14.80
C VAL A 178 27.96 -18.55 14.32
N SER A 179 28.95 -19.43 14.13
CA SER A 179 30.29 -19.08 13.65
C SER A 179 30.35 -18.68 12.16
N TYR A 180 29.36 -19.11 11.37
CA TYR A 180 29.18 -18.78 9.95
C TYR A 180 28.04 -17.78 9.71
N ALA A 181 27.85 -16.81 10.61
CA ALA A 181 26.76 -15.84 10.56
C ALA A 181 26.63 -15.11 9.20
N ASP A 182 27.74 -14.77 8.55
CA ASP A 182 27.71 -14.04 7.27
C ASP A 182 26.99 -14.75 6.13
N SER A 183 26.94 -16.09 6.13
CA SER A 183 26.27 -16.86 5.08
C SER A 183 24.75 -17.00 5.28
N ILE A 184 24.24 -16.77 6.51
CA ILE A 184 22.81 -16.88 6.85
C ILE A 184 22.14 -15.50 6.91
N LEU A 185 22.92 -14.42 6.93
CA LEU A 185 22.37 -13.07 6.96
C LEU A 185 21.66 -12.73 5.65
N PHE A 186 20.36 -12.46 5.77
CA PHE A 186 19.55 -11.92 4.68
C PHE A 186 19.87 -10.44 4.43
N LYS A 187 21.09 -10.08 3.99
CA LYS A 187 21.52 -8.67 3.81
C LYS A 187 20.55 -7.87 2.93
N TRP A 188 19.95 -8.53 1.95
CA TRP A 188 19.00 -7.94 1.01
C TRP A 188 17.74 -7.36 1.69
N ILE A 189 17.23 -7.98 2.77
CA ILE A 189 15.98 -7.50 3.41
C ILE A 189 16.17 -6.14 4.05
N LYS A 190 17.33 -5.89 4.67
CA LYS A 190 17.63 -4.60 5.27
C LYS A 190 17.71 -3.51 4.20
N THR A 191 18.40 -3.79 3.09
CA THR A 191 18.50 -2.85 1.97
C THR A 191 17.13 -2.53 1.40
N TYR A 192 16.29 -3.56 1.21
CA TYR A 192 14.92 -3.41 0.76
C TYR A 192 14.08 -2.53 1.70
N LEU A 193 14.09 -2.81 3.00
CA LEU A 193 13.35 -2.04 3.99
C LEU A 193 13.80 -0.57 4.06
N ILE A 194 15.11 -0.31 3.96
CA ILE A 194 15.64 1.06 3.97
C ILE A 194 15.26 1.80 2.68
N ALA A 195 15.39 1.17 1.52
CA ALA A 195 15.04 1.78 0.24
C ALA A 195 13.54 2.16 0.21
N PHE A 196 12.67 1.26 0.66
CA PHE A 196 11.23 1.53 0.76
C PHE A 196 10.92 2.64 1.77
N LEU A 197 11.60 2.67 2.92
CA LEU A 197 11.41 3.73 3.91
C LEU A 197 11.82 5.10 3.35
N ILE A 198 12.94 5.17 2.62
CA ILE A 198 13.34 6.41 1.92
C ILE A 198 12.28 6.84 0.91
N MET A 199 11.76 5.90 0.12
CA MET A 199 10.67 6.17 -0.82
C MET A 199 9.41 6.71 -0.12
N LEU A 200 9.04 6.16 1.04
CA LEU A 200 7.90 6.64 1.84
C LEU A 200 8.12 8.04 2.43
N LEU A 201 9.36 8.43 2.71
CA LEU A 201 9.69 9.75 3.25
C LEU A 201 9.73 10.83 2.16
N LEU A 202 9.86 10.46 0.89
CA LEU A 202 9.98 11.39 -0.22
C LEU A 202 8.76 12.33 -0.38
N PRO A 203 7.50 11.86 -0.26
CA PRO A 203 6.33 12.75 -0.19
C PRO A 203 6.38 13.73 0.99
N VAL A 204 6.88 13.30 2.15
CA VAL A 204 7.03 14.17 3.33
C VAL A 204 8.02 15.29 3.05
N VAL A 205 9.14 14.97 2.42
CA VAL A 205 10.15 15.96 2.01
C VAL A 205 9.54 16.98 1.05
N PHE A 206 8.78 16.54 0.05
CA PHE A 206 8.09 17.45 -0.88
C PHE A 206 7.04 18.32 -0.18
N ASP A 207 6.29 17.77 0.76
CA ASP A 207 5.33 18.55 1.54
C ASP A 207 6.00 19.63 2.38
N VAL A 208 7.12 19.31 3.01
CA VAL A 208 7.91 20.25 3.81
C VAL A 208 8.49 21.36 2.94
N ILE A 209 9.14 21.01 1.82
CA ILE A 209 9.69 21.98 0.86
C ILE A 209 8.59 22.89 0.32
N GLY A 210 7.44 22.31 -0.04
CA GLY A 210 6.27 23.06 -0.51
C GLY A 210 5.71 24.04 0.52
N GLY A 211 5.84 23.74 1.82
CA GLY A 211 5.45 24.64 2.91
C GLY A 211 6.32 25.91 3.03
N PHE A 212 7.60 25.83 2.70
CA PHE A 212 8.55 26.96 2.81
C PHE A 212 8.55 27.90 1.60
N SER A 213 7.96 27.49 0.49
CA SER A 213 8.04 28.20 -0.79
C SER A 213 6.64 28.63 -1.24
N PRO A 214 6.29 29.93 -1.17
CA PRO A 214 4.96 30.42 -1.57
C PRO A 214 4.63 30.16 -3.05
N LYS A 215 5.63 29.99 -3.92
CA LYS A 215 5.44 29.56 -5.34
C LYS A 215 4.89 28.14 -5.48
N TYR A 216 5.19 27.22 -4.55
CA TYR A 216 4.65 25.85 -4.56
C TYR A 216 3.26 25.74 -3.92
N LYS A 217 2.83 26.75 -3.15
CA LYS A 217 1.46 26.85 -2.63
C LYS A 217 0.46 27.11 -3.76
N LEU A 218 0.80 27.99 -4.70
CA LEU A 218 0.02 28.21 -5.93
C LEU A 218 -0.04 26.95 -6.79
N THR A 219 1.02 26.15 -6.86
CA THR A 219 1.01 24.83 -7.52
C THR A 219 0.42 23.72 -6.67
N LYS A 220 -0.04 23.97 -5.44
CA LYS A 220 -0.86 23.05 -4.63
C LYS A 220 -2.34 23.43 -4.65
N GLU A 221 -2.65 24.70 -4.92
CA GLU A 221 -4.01 25.16 -5.20
C GLU A 221 -4.38 24.97 -6.68
N VAL A 222 -3.41 25.12 -7.59
CA VAL A 222 -3.53 24.80 -9.04
C VAL A 222 -3.04 23.38 -9.35
N GLY A 223 -2.23 22.79 -8.48
CA GLY A 223 -1.69 21.43 -8.58
C GLY A 223 -1.80 20.70 -7.24
N GLY A 224 -2.98 20.82 -6.63
CA GLY A 224 -3.60 19.60 -6.12
C GLY A 224 -3.56 18.60 -7.28
N PHE A 225 -3.63 17.32 -7.02
CA PHE A 225 -4.09 16.41 -8.07
C PHE A 225 -5.56 16.73 -8.41
N THR A 226 -5.86 17.96 -8.84
CA THR A 226 -6.95 18.28 -9.76
C THR A 226 -6.57 17.57 -11.04
N PHE A 227 -6.94 16.30 -11.12
CA PHE A 227 -7.38 15.75 -12.39
C PHE A 227 -8.59 16.58 -12.82
N SER A 228 -8.33 17.77 -13.38
CA SER A 228 -9.32 18.46 -14.19
C SER A 228 -9.40 17.66 -15.48
N PHE A 229 -10.32 16.72 -15.52
CA PHE A 229 -10.77 16.15 -16.76
C PHE A 229 -11.52 17.25 -17.51
N GLN A 230 -10.83 17.83 -18.48
CA GLN A 230 -11.43 18.50 -19.63
C GLN A 230 -11.25 17.59 -20.83
#